data_AF-A0A6H0S7Q4-F1
#
_entry.id   AF-A0A6H0S7Q4-F1
#
_cell.length_a   1.000
_cell.length_b   1.000
_cell.length_c   1.000
_cell.angle_alpha   90.00
_cell.angle_beta   90.00
_cell.angle_gamma   90.00
#
_symmetry.space_group_name_H-M   'P 1'
#
loop_
_entity.id
_entity.type
_entity.pdbx_description
1 polymer ?
#
loop_
_entity_poly.entity_id
_entity_poly.type
_entity_poly.pdbx_seq_one_letter_code
_entity_poly.pdbx_strand_id
1 'polypeptide(L)'
;MSTTTVPLLPCVAPESTVEFYETLGFDTSDRQTKPYLYLAFSFEGVELHFKEAAPDLDVSHELTGGCLFFVDAVAGYHKAFSERLRRRYGRIPATGLPRIERLRPAQS
;
A
#
# COMPACT_ATOMS: atom_id res chain seq x y z
N MET A 1 5.40 27.20 -8.80
CA MET A 1 5.31 26.34 -7.60
C MET A 1 4.45 25.16 -7.96
N SER A 2 4.92 23.93 -7.76
CA SER A 2 4.08 22.74 -7.89
C SER A 2 3.41 22.48 -6.55
N THR A 3 2.09 22.36 -6.54
CA THR A 3 1.31 22.00 -5.35
C THR A 3 1.02 20.51 -5.43
N THR A 4 1.31 19.76 -4.37
CA THR A 4 0.97 18.34 -4.26
C THR A 4 0.06 18.10 -3.06
N THR A 5 -0.68 17.00 -3.09
CA THR A 5 -1.49 16.52 -1.96
C THR A 5 -1.21 15.05 -1.74
N VAL A 6 -1.11 14.64 -0.47
CA VAL A 6 -0.86 13.24 -0.10
C VAL A 6 -1.92 12.82 0.92
N PRO A 7 -2.79 11.85 0.61
CA PRO A 7 -3.76 11.35 1.57
C PRO A 7 -3.06 10.54 2.68
N LEU A 8 -3.59 10.63 3.90
CA LEU A 8 -3.17 9.80 5.03
C LEU A 8 -4.15 8.64 5.22
N LEU A 9 -3.73 7.44 4.83
CA LEU A 9 -4.54 6.23 4.95
C LEU A 9 -4.50 5.66 6.38
N PRO A 10 -5.59 5.04 6.88
CA PRO A 10 -5.56 4.40 8.18
C PRO A 10 -4.71 3.13 8.16
N CYS A 11 -3.95 2.89 9.23
CA CYS A 11 -3.18 1.68 9.44
C CYS A 11 -3.51 1.06 10.80
N VAL A 12 -3.82 -0.24 10.80
CA VAL A 12 -4.11 -1.05 12.01
C VAL A 12 -3.00 -2.06 12.33
N ALA A 13 -2.07 -2.29 11.40
CA ALA A 13 -1.01 -3.29 11.51
C ALA A 13 0.31 -2.77 10.93
N PRO A 14 1.02 -1.87 11.63
CA PRO A 14 2.17 -1.13 11.11
C PRO A 14 3.28 -2.01 10.53
N GLU A 15 3.65 -3.07 11.23
CA GLU A 15 4.71 -3.98 10.83
C GLU A 15 4.36 -4.71 9.52
N SER A 16 3.12 -5.21 9.42
CA SER A 16 2.65 -5.88 8.21
C SER A 16 2.49 -4.90 7.05
N THR A 17 2.11 -3.65 7.30
CA THR A 17 2.05 -2.59 6.28
C THR A 17 3.44 -2.29 5.73
N VAL A 18 4.43 -2.07 6.59
CA VAL A 18 5.82 -1.82 6.18
C VAL A 18 6.37 -2.99 5.37
N GLU A 19 6.26 -4.22 5.89
CA GLU A 19 6.76 -5.41 5.17
C GLU A 19 6.13 -5.54 3.79
N PHE A 20 4.83 -5.27 3.67
CA PHE A 20 4.12 -5.39 2.39
C PHE A 20 4.59 -4.36 1.37
N TYR A 21 4.63 -3.06 1.71
CA TYR A 21 5.03 -2.01 0.78
C TYR A 21 6.52 -2.10 0.41
N GLU A 22 7.40 -2.43 1.36
CA GLU A 22 8.81 -2.70 1.06
C GLU A 22 8.96 -3.91 0.12
N THR A 23 8.17 -4.97 0.33
CA THR A 23 8.15 -6.13 -0.58
C THR A 23 7.69 -5.75 -1.98
N LEU A 24 6.71 -4.85 -2.11
CA LEU A 24 6.29 -4.31 -3.40
C LEU A 24 7.38 -3.47 -4.07
N GLY A 25 8.43 -3.08 -3.34
CA GLY A 25 9.56 -2.29 -3.82
C GLY A 25 9.40 -0.78 -3.61
N PHE A 26 8.57 -0.38 -2.65
CA PHE A 26 8.53 0.99 -2.15
C PHE A 26 9.70 1.22 -1.18
N ASP A 27 10.23 2.43 -1.18
CA ASP A 27 11.19 2.87 -0.19
C ASP A 27 10.47 3.47 1.02
N THR A 28 10.91 3.12 2.23
CA THR A 28 10.37 3.70 3.47
C THR A 28 10.97 5.09 3.69
N SER A 29 10.20 6.13 3.41
CA SER A 29 10.58 7.54 3.58
C SER A 29 10.49 8.00 5.05
N ASP A 30 9.52 7.49 5.81
CA ASP A 30 9.38 7.74 7.25
C ASP A 30 8.75 6.53 7.95
N ARG A 31 9.20 6.26 9.18
CA ARG A 31 8.65 5.20 10.04
C ARG A 31 8.67 5.64 11.50
N GLN A 32 7.60 6.29 11.93
CA GLN A 32 7.36 6.68 13.31
C GLN A 32 6.28 5.82 13.96
N THR A 33 6.56 5.28 15.14
CA THR A 33 5.57 4.53 15.96
C THR A 33 5.21 5.23 17.27
N LYS A 34 5.94 6.29 17.64
CA LYS A 34 5.71 7.11 18.85
C LYS A 34 6.10 8.56 18.58
N PRO A 35 5.38 9.55 19.16
CA PRO A 35 4.24 9.41 20.06
C PRO A 35 2.91 9.05 19.36
N TYR A 36 2.90 9.04 18.03
CA TYR A 36 1.79 8.59 17.19
C TYR A 36 2.33 7.82 15.99
N LEU A 37 1.47 6.99 15.37
CA LEU A 37 1.82 6.26 14.16
C LEU A 37 1.84 7.19 12.94
N TYR A 38 2.96 7.17 12.23
CA TYR A 38 3.10 7.75 10.90
C TYR A 38 4.06 6.89 10.08
N LEU A 39 3.60 6.45 8.92
CA LEU A 39 4.42 5.70 7.96
C LEU A 39 4.35 6.42 6.63
N ALA A 40 5.48 6.60 5.96
CA ALA A 40 5.54 7.18 4.63
C ALA A 40 6.38 6.31 3.71
N PHE A 41 5.86 6.06 2.51
CA PHE A 41 6.52 5.30 1.48
C PHE A 41 6.61 6.11 0.20
N SER A 42 7.71 5.96 -0.53
CA SER A 42 7.89 6.54 -1.85
C SER A 42 8.10 5.43 -2.89
N PHE A 43 7.59 5.67 -4.10
CA PHE A 43 7.73 4.76 -5.23
C PHE A 43 7.60 5.54 -6.53
N GLU A 44 8.62 5.51 -7.40
CA GLU A 44 8.59 6.17 -8.72
C GLU A 44 8.03 7.61 -8.73
N GLY A 45 8.36 8.40 -7.70
CA GLY A 45 7.94 9.80 -7.58
C GLY A 45 6.54 10.03 -7.00
N VAL A 46 5.85 8.98 -6.54
CA VAL A 46 4.62 9.08 -5.74
C VAL A 46 4.85 8.79 -4.27
N GLU A 47 4.02 9.41 -3.43
CA GLU A 47 4.06 9.31 -1.97
C GLU A 47 2.80 8.60 -1.47
N LEU A 48 2.97 7.66 -0.53
CA LEU A 48 1.88 6.92 0.09
C LEU A 48 2.06 6.93 1.61
N HIS A 49 1.16 7.63 2.30
CA HIS A 49 1.32 7.87 3.74
C HIS A 49 0.19 7.21 4.53
N PHE A 50 0.53 6.76 5.74
CA PHE A 50 -0.38 6.14 6.68
C PHE A 50 -0.31 6.83 8.04
N LYS A 51 -1.43 6.78 8.76
CA LYS A 51 -1.56 7.24 10.14
C LYS A 51 -2.32 6.20 10.97
N GLU A 52 -2.37 6.44 12.27
CA GLU A 52 -3.21 5.65 13.17
C GLU A 52 -4.68 5.61 12.70
N ALA A 53 -5.25 4.41 12.67
CA ALA A 53 -6.67 4.20 12.40
C ALA A 53 -7.53 4.76 13.54
N ALA A 54 -8.80 5.07 13.24
CA ALA A 54 -9.76 5.36 14.29
C ALA A 54 -9.97 4.11 15.18
N PRO A 55 -10.16 4.25 16.50
CA PRO A 55 -10.24 3.10 17.42
C PRO A 55 -11.25 2.02 17.05
N ASP A 56 -12.41 2.42 16.53
CA ASP A 56 -13.52 1.52 16.19
C ASP A 56 -13.59 1.19 14.69
N LEU A 57 -12.50 1.41 13.94
CA LEU A 57 -12.44 1.13 12.51
C LEU A 57 -12.45 -0.38 12.25
N ASP A 58 -13.57 -0.89 11.74
CA ASP A 58 -13.65 -2.27 11.25
C ASP A 58 -13.05 -2.38 9.84
N VAL A 59 -11.81 -2.87 9.77
CA VAL A 59 -11.10 -3.09 8.51
C VAL A 59 -11.69 -4.21 7.65
N SER A 60 -12.52 -5.09 8.23
CA SER A 60 -13.16 -6.19 7.48
C SER A 60 -14.20 -5.69 6.46
N HIS A 61 -14.73 -4.48 6.67
CA HIS A 61 -15.60 -3.82 5.70
C HIS A 61 -14.84 -3.31 4.48
N GLU A 62 -13.52 -3.11 4.57
CA GLU A 62 -12.67 -2.54 3.52
C GLU A 62 -13.15 -1.16 3.00
N LEU A 63 -13.91 -0.43 3.82
CA LEU A 63 -14.44 0.91 3.54
C LEU A 63 -13.71 1.99 4.35
N THR A 64 -12.39 1.85 4.47
CA THR A 64 -11.55 2.71 5.32
C THR A 64 -10.98 3.93 4.58
N GLY A 65 -11.36 4.12 3.32
CA GLY A 65 -10.76 5.06 2.38
C GLY A 65 -9.68 4.41 1.51
N GLY A 66 -9.10 5.19 0.60
CA GLY A 66 -8.07 4.72 -0.34
C GLY A 66 -7.42 5.86 -1.10
N CYS A 67 -6.46 5.51 -1.96
CA CYS A 67 -5.81 6.43 -2.89
C CYS A 67 -5.80 5.83 -4.30
N LEU A 68 -5.68 6.68 -5.31
CA LEU A 68 -5.56 6.27 -6.70
C LEU A 68 -4.14 6.51 -7.18
N PHE A 69 -3.50 5.47 -7.68
CA PHE A 69 -2.21 5.53 -8.36
C PHE A 69 -2.47 5.46 -9.86
N PHE A 70 -2.38 6.61 -10.53
CA PHE A 70 -2.52 6.68 -11.97
C PHE A 70 -1.21 6.29 -12.63
N VAL A 71 -1.27 5.28 -13.49
CA VAL A 71 -0.13 4.75 -14.23
C VAL A 71 -0.55 4.52 -15.67
N ASP A 72 0.40 4.60 -16.60
CA ASP A 72 0.11 4.41 -18.02
C ASP A 72 -0.32 2.97 -18.34
N ALA A 73 0.23 1.98 -17.63
CA ALA A 73 -0.05 0.57 -17.86
C ALA A 73 -0.02 -0.27 -16.58
N VAL A 74 -1.20 -0.54 -16.00
CA VAL A 74 -1.36 -1.33 -14.76
C VAL A 74 -0.77 -2.75 -14.85
N ALA A 75 -0.79 -3.37 -16.04
CA ALA A 75 -0.33 -4.74 -16.24
C ALA A 75 1.16 -4.94 -15.90
N GLY A 76 2.01 -3.95 -16.19
CA GLY A 76 3.44 -3.98 -15.87
C GLY A 76 3.68 -3.97 -14.37
N TYR A 77 3.03 -3.03 -13.67
CA TYR A 77 3.10 -2.92 -12.21
C TYR A 77 2.55 -4.17 -11.52
N HIS A 78 1.37 -4.65 -11.93
CA HIS A 78 0.76 -5.86 -11.34
C HIS A 78 1.67 -7.08 -11.48
N LYS A 79 2.29 -7.28 -12.65
CA LYS A 79 3.25 -8.37 -12.88
C LYS A 79 4.47 -8.24 -11.97
N ALA A 80 5.09 -7.05 -11.90
CA ALA A 80 6.26 -6.82 -11.07
C ALA A 80 5.97 -7.05 -9.58
N PHE A 81 4.86 -6.51 -9.08
CA PHE A 81 4.40 -6.70 -7.71
C PHE A 81 4.10 -8.17 -7.40
N SER A 82 3.38 -8.86 -8.29
CA SER A 82 3.09 -10.29 -8.16
C SER A 82 4.35 -11.15 -8.07
N GLU A 83 5.36 -10.85 -8.89
CA GLU A 83 6.64 -11.55 -8.86
C GLU A 83 7.42 -11.31 -7.56
N ARG A 84 7.46 -10.07 -7.08
CA ARG A 84 8.11 -9.70 -5.81
C ARG A 84 7.43 -10.38 -4.61
N LEU A 85 6.10 -10.33 -4.54
CA LEU A 85 5.30 -11.00 -3.50
C LEU A 85 5.54 -12.51 -3.52
N ARG A 86 5.50 -13.14 -4.70
CA ARG A 86 5.74 -14.58 -4.83
C ARG A 86 7.17 -14.96 -4.40
N ARG A 87 8.17 -14.15 -4.70
CA ARG A 87 9.55 -14.38 -4.22
C ARG A 87 9.65 -14.28 -2.70
N ARG A 88 8.98 -13.31 -2.08
CA ARG A 88 9.07 -13.06 -0.63
C ARG A 88 8.24 -14.02 0.22
N TYR A 89 7.05 -14.38 -0.26
CA TYR A 89 6.07 -15.16 0.50
C TYR A 89 5.86 -16.59 -0.03
N GLY A 90 6.50 -16.96 -1.15
CA GLY A 90 6.26 -18.22 -1.84
C GLY A 90 4.90 -18.30 -2.56
N ARG A 91 4.07 -17.26 -2.43
CA ARG A 91 2.72 -17.16 -3.01
C ARG A 91 2.36 -15.69 -3.26
N ILE A 92 1.28 -15.46 -4.01
CA ILE A 92 0.66 -14.14 -4.14
C ILE A 92 -0.51 -14.08 -3.15
N PRO A 93 -0.49 -13.21 -2.12
CA PRO A 93 -1.63 -13.02 -1.23
C PRO A 93 -2.82 -12.48 -2.03
N ALA A 94 -3.90 -13.26 -2.10
CA ALA A 94 -5.14 -12.92 -2.82
C ALA A 94 -6.36 -12.82 -1.88
N THR A 95 -6.18 -13.10 -0.59
CA THR A 95 -7.22 -13.05 0.46
C THR A 95 -6.62 -12.51 1.74
N GLY A 96 -7.45 -11.93 2.60
CA GLY A 96 -7.00 -11.24 3.81
C GLY A 96 -6.36 -9.89 3.49
N LEU A 97 -5.78 -9.25 4.51
CA LEU A 97 -5.08 -7.98 4.37
C LEU A 97 -3.67 -8.12 4.98
N PRO A 98 -2.63 -7.55 4.34
CA PRO A 98 -2.62 -6.92 3.01
C PRO A 98 -2.60 -7.94 1.86
N ARG A 99 -3.11 -7.55 0.68
CA ARG A 99 -3.18 -8.40 -0.52
C ARG A 99 -3.10 -7.59 -1.82
N ILE A 100 -2.92 -8.27 -2.95
CA ILE A 100 -3.20 -7.69 -4.27
C ILE A 100 -4.34 -8.46 -4.93
N GLU A 101 -5.25 -7.74 -5.58
CA GLU A 101 -6.33 -8.34 -6.35
C GLU A 101 -5.82 -8.95 -7.66
N ARG A 102 -6.53 -9.95 -8.16
CA ARG A 102 -6.24 -10.52 -9.48
C ARG A 102 -6.59 -9.52 -10.57
N LEU A 103 -5.61 -9.14 -11.39
CA LEU A 103 -5.86 -8.33 -12.59
C LEU A 103 -6.67 -9.16 -13.60
N ARG A 104 -7.85 -8.65 -13.97
CA ARG A 104 -8.72 -9.28 -14.98
C ARG A 104 -8.41 -8.74 -16.38
N PRO A 105 -8.66 -9.52 -17.45
CA PRO A 105 -8.62 -8.99 -18.81
C PRO A 105 -9.49 -7.74 -18.94
N ALA A 106 -8.99 -6.71 -19.64
CA ALA A 106 -9.64 -5.41 -19.87
C ALA A 106 -9.77 -4.46 -18.67
N GLN A 107 -9.07 -4.72 -17.56
CA GLN A 107 -8.98 -3.77 -16.44
C GLN A 107 -7.86 -2.75 -16.71
N SER A 108 -8.19 -1.46 -16.65
CA SER A 108 -7.26 -0.33 -16.79
C SER A 108 -6.98 0.33 -15.45
#